data_AF-A0A2A3LNN5-F1
#
_entry.id   AF-A0A2A3LNN5-F1
#
_cell.length_a   1.000
_cell.length_b   1.000
_cell.length_c   1.000
_cell.angle_alpha   90.00
_cell.angle_beta   90.00
_cell.angle_gamma   90.00
#
_symmetry.space_group_name_H-M   'P 1'
#
loop_
_entity.id
_entity.type
_entity.pdbx_description
1 polymer ?
#
loop_
_entity_poly.entity_id
_entity_poly.type
_entity_poly.pdbx_seq_one_letter_code
_entity_poly.pdbx_strand_id
1 'polypeptide(L)'
;MRAWRARHPHLPRPGHGETLTRWRALAAIAGEDVCAAKILEAHYDAQAILDDLDAPLSGDPLLAVWAAEPADARVQFRAGDGEHGVLEGTKAWCSGADRVDMALVTAHEDDARVLVLVDLQASKPDYDDAAWQAVGMSRVRSGRVRLDGVRARRIGAAGAYLDRPGFWHGGAGIAACWFGASAAIAERLRTDARAARSPHAAAHLGVVDMALSATASLLRETAAAIDARPDEAHVRAVTRVRSVAERCAHTVIDRVGRALGPGPLCGDAAHARRVADLTVFVRQSHAEHDWAALGAAAHEGEASWAL
;
A
#
# COMPACT_ATOMS: atom_id res chain seq x y z
N MET A 1 -14.75 3.87 4.85
CA MET A 1 -14.34 4.53 3.58
C MET A 1 -15.06 5.86 3.36
N ARG A 2 -16.38 5.92 3.13
CA ARG A 2 -17.10 7.20 2.92
C ARG A 2 -16.91 8.22 4.06
N ALA A 3 -17.07 7.80 5.31
CA ALA A 3 -16.82 8.66 6.47
C ALA A 3 -15.35 9.09 6.64
N TRP A 4 -14.40 8.33 6.07
CA TRP A 4 -12.99 8.71 6.08
C TRP A 4 -12.72 9.78 5.03
N ARG A 5 -13.16 9.58 3.79
CA ARG A 5 -13.07 10.58 2.72
C ARG A 5 -13.81 11.87 3.05
N ALA A 6 -14.98 11.79 3.69
CA ALA A 6 -15.70 12.99 4.13
C ALA A 6 -14.92 13.82 5.16
N ARG A 7 -14.11 13.17 6.02
CA ARG A 7 -13.27 13.86 7.03
C ARG A 7 -11.89 14.26 6.47
N HIS A 8 -11.37 13.49 5.53
CA HIS A 8 -10.05 13.65 4.92
C HIS A 8 -10.18 13.44 3.40
N PRO A 9 -10.77 14.40 2.66
CA PRO A 9 -10.99 14.24 1.22
C PRO A 9 -9.67 14.17 0.44
N HIS A 10 -8.62 14.77 0.99
CA HIS A 10 -7.26 14.70 0.50
C HIS A 10 -6.31 14.41 1.67
N LEU A 11 -5.18 13.82 1.36
CA LEU A 11 -4.00 13.80 2.23
C LEU A 11 -2.91 14.68 1.62
N PRO A 12 -1.98 15.20 2.43
CA PRO A 12 -0.80 15.86 1.89
C PRO A 12 -0.10 14.97 0.86
N ARG A 13 0.45 15.60 -0.18
CA ARG A 13 1.22 14.91 -1.20
C ARG A 13 2.58 14.49 -0.64
N PRO A 14 3.10 13.30 -0.98
CA PRO A 14 4.45 12.90 -0.59
C PRO A 14 5.49 13.85 -1.23
N GLY A 15 6.55 14.20 -0.49
CA GLY A 15 7.60 15.10 -0.98
C GLY A 15 7.26 16.60 -0.94
N HIS A 16 6.16 17.00 -0.30
CA HIS A 16 5.73 18.40 -0.25
C HIS A 16 5.81 19.04 1.16
N GLY A 17 6.66 18.51 2.04
CA GLY A 17 6.90 19.06 3.39
C GLY A 17 6.01 18.47 4.48
N GLU A 18 5.07 17.60 4.12
CA GLU A 18 4.09 17.01 5.05
C GLU A 18 3.96 15.49 4.87
N THR A 19 5.01 14.82 4.38
CA THR A 19 5.00 13.36 4.16
C THR A 19 4.68 12.59 5.44
N LEU A 20 5.22 13.03 6.58
CA LEU A 20 4.92 12.41 7.88
C LEU A 20 3.45 12.56 8.28
N THR A 21 2.82 13.69 7.97
CA THR A 21 1.39 13.92 8.22
C THR A 21 0.54 12.95 7.40
N ARG A 22 0.86 12.78 6.10
CA ARG A 22 0.25 11.76 5.23
C ARG A 22 0.36 10.36 5.85
N TRP A 23 1.57 9.97 6.27
CA TRP A 23 1.81 8.62 6.82
C TRP A 23 1.10 8.39 8.14
N ARG A 24 0.98 9.40 9.00
CA ARG A 24 0.17 9.31 10.24
C ARG A 24 -1.30 9.03 9.92
N ALA A 25 -1.86 9.71 8.92
CA ALA A 25 -3.24 9.48 8.51
C ALA A 25 -3.44 8.06 7.94
N LEU A 26 -2.54 7.60 7.07
CA LEU A 26 -2.56 6.25 6.52
C LEU A 26 -2.44 5.17 7.62
N ALA A 27 -1.52 5.36 8.57
CA ALA A 27 -1.37 4.48 9.73
C ALA A 27 -2.63 4.45 10.60
N ALA A 28 -3.28 5.60 10.82
CA ALA A 28 -4.53 5.66 11.59
C ALA A 28 -5.66 4.90 10.89
N ILE A 29 -5.82 5.06 9.57
CA ILE A 29 -6.80 4.32 8.77
C ILE A 29 -6.55 2.81 8.89
N ALA A 30 -5.29 2.37 8.74
CA ALA A 30 -4.93 0.95 8.82
C ALA A 30 -5.07 0.34 10.22
N GLY A 31 -4.82 1.14 11.26
CA GLY A 31 -5.07 0.75 12.65
C GLY A 31 -6.56 0.50 12.92
N GLU A 32 -7.45 1.30 12.33
CA GLU A 32 -8.89 1.09 12.40
C GLU A 32 -9.33 -0.12 11.57
N ASP A 33 -9.01 -0.11 10.27
CA ASP A 33 -9.46 -1.11 9.29
C ASP A 33 -8.45 -1.28 8.13
N VAL A 34 -7.77 -2.42 8.10
CA VAL A 34 -6.75 -2.76 7.09
C VAL A 34 -7.32 -2.81 5.67
N CYS A 35 -8.55 -3.32 5.50
CA CYS A 35 -9.22 -3.33 4.20
C CYS A 35 -9.52 -1.89 3.73
N ALA A 36 -9.96 -1.02 4.65
CA ALA A 36 -10.19 0.38 4.31
C ALA A 36 -8.88 1.07 3.89
N ALA A 37 -7.77 0.77 4.58
CA ALA A 37 -6.45 1.29 4.21
C ALA A 37 -6.04 0.85 2.81
N LYS A 38 -6.25 -0.41 2.42
CA LYS A 38 -5.90 -0.88 1.07
C LYS A 38 -6.58 -0.09 -0.05
N ILE A 39 -7.83 0.35 0.14
CA ILE A 39 -8.51 1.17 -0.87
C ILE A 39 -8.12 2.64 -0.74
N LEU A 40 -8.12 3.20 0.47
CA LEU A 40 -7.91 4.62 0.67
C LEU A 40 -6.47 5.03 0.38
N GLU A 41 -5.49 4.20 0.70
CA GLU A 41 -4.09 4.44 0.33
C GLU A 41 -3.95 4.56 -1.20
N ALA A 42 -4.48 3.60 -1.96
CA ALA A 42 -4.47 3.65 -3.42
C ALA A 42 -5.25 4.86 -3.98
N HIS A 43 -6.34 5.28 -3.33
CA HIS A 43 -7.06 6.49 -3.72
C HIS A 43 -6.22 7.76 -3.54
N TYR A 44 -5.58 7.93 -2.39
CA TYR A 44 -4.70 9.07 -2.13
C TYR A 44 -3.40 9.01 -2.94
N ASP A 45 -2.95 7.83 -3.34
CA ASP A 45 -1.83 7.65 -4.27
C ASP A 45 -2.24 8.04 -5.69
N ALA A 46 -3.43 7.62 -6.15
CA ALA A 46 -3.97 8.04 -7.44
C ALA A 46 -4.10 9.56 -7.56
N GLN A 47 -4.54 10.26 -6.51
CA GLN A 47 -4.57 11.72 -6.48
C GLN A 47 -3.16 12.31 -6.69
N ALA A 48 -2.16 11.82 -5.96
CA ALA A 48 -0.78 12.27 -6.12
C ALA A 48 -0.19 11.91 -7.51
N ILE A 49 -0.57 10.78 -8.10
CA ILE A 49 -0.18 10.40 -9.46
C ILE A 49 -0.75 11.36 -10.50
N LEU A 50 -2.03 11.69 -10.40
CA LEU A 50 -2.71 12.59 -11.33
C LEU A 50 -2.15 14.01 -11.24
N ASP A 51 -1.87 14.48 -10.02
CA ASP A 51 -1.30 15.82 -9.81
C ASP A 51 0.11 15.94 -10.40
N ASP A 52 1.00 14.99 -10.15
CA ASP A 52 2.38 15.05 -10.66
C ASP A 52 2.49 14.81 -12.17
N LEU A 53 1.45 14.23 -12.79
CA LEU A 53 1.36 14.03 -14.24
C LEU A 53 0.45 15.06 -14.92
N ASP A 54 0.12 16.16 -14.23
CA ASP A 54 -0.69 17.26 -14.72
C ASP A 54 -2.03 16.81 -15.36
N ALA A 55 -2.66 15.79 -14.77
CA ALA A 55 -3.86 15.15 -15.30
C ALA A 55 -5.07 15.20 -14.33
N PRO A 56 -5.45 16.36 -13.79
CA PRO A 56 -6.49 16.47 -12.78
C PRO A 56 -7.85 15.94 -13.27
N LEU A 57 -8.65 15.44 -12.34
CA LEU A 57 -10.00 14.94 -12.60
C LEU A 57 -11.06 15.90 -12.08
N SER A 58 -12.17 15.97 -12.81
CA SER A 58 -13.38 16.64 -12.34
C SER A 58 -14.13 15.76 -11.35
N GLY A 59 -14.68 16.37 -10.29
CA GLY A 59 -15.46 15.68 -9.26
C GLY A 59 -14.60 15.01 -8.17
N ASP A 60 -15.21 14.11 -7.40
CA ASP A 60 -14.54 13.37 -6.31
C ASP A 60 -14.76 11.85 -6.44
N PRO A 61 -14.27 11.23 -7.53
CA PRO A 61 -14.35 9.78 -7.70
C PRO A 61 -13.49 9.05 -6.68
N LEU A 62 -13.96 7.88 -6.24
CA LEU A 62 -13.11 6.92 -5.57
C LEU A 62 -12.16 6.28 -6.59
N LEU A 63 -10.86 6.45 -6.38
CA LEU A 63 -9.83 6.02 -7.31
C LEU A 63 -9.14 4.74 -6.82
N ALA A 64 -8.71 3.92 -7.77
CA ALA A 64 -7.76 2.83 -7.56
C ALA A 64 -6.49 3.02 -8.40
N VAL A 65 -5.42 2.32 -8.00
CA VAL A 65 -4.21 2.13 -8.80
C VAL A 65 -3.98 0.63 -8.95
N TRP A 66 -3.99 0.14 -10.18
CA TRP A 66 -3.73 -1.24 -10.54
C TRP A 66 -2.44 -1.30 -11.36
N ALA A 67 -1.32 -1.51 -10.68
CA ALA A 67 0.02 -1.55 -11.28
C ALA A 67 0.64 -2.96 -11.34
N ALA A 68 -0.04 -3.98 -10.80
CA ALA A 68 0.48 -5.34 -10.81
C ALA A 68 0.47 -5.94 -12.23
N GLU A 69 1.57 -6.62 -12.59
CA GLU A 69 1.81 -7.21 -13.92
C GLU A 69 2.42 -8.61 -13.76
N PRO A 70 1.66 -9.61 -13.24
CA PRO A 70 2.14 -10.98 -13.20
C PRO A 70 2.24 -11.54 -14.63
N ALA A 71 3.09 -12.56 -14.82
CA ALA A 71 3.40 -13.10 -16.15
C ALA A 71 2.18 -13.61 -16.94
N ASP A 72 1.10 -14.00 -16.26
CA ASP A 72 -0.12 -14.55 -16.83
C ASP A 72 -1.25 -13.52 -17.02
N ALA A 73 -0.99 -12.22 -16.80
CA ALA A 73 -1.95 -11.16 -17.01
C ALA A 73 -1.29 -9.92 -17.63
N ARG A 74 -1.73 -9.54 -18.82
CA ARG A 74 -1.23 -8.37 -19.55
C ARG A 74 -2.39 -7.56 -20.12
N VAL A 75 -2.22 -6.25 -20.13
CA VAL A 75 -3.16 -5.28 -20.73
C VAL A 75 -2.42 -4.52 -21.83
N GLN A 76 -3.01 -4.48 -23.01
CA GLN A 76 -2.59 -3.69 -24.16
C GLN A 76 -3.44 -2.42 -24.22
N PHE A 77 -2.81 -1.27 -24.41
CA PHE A 77 -3.45 -0.01 -24.75
C PHE A 77 -3.22 0.25 -26.23
N ARG A 78 -4.31 0.31 -26.99
CA ARG A 78 -4.28 0.72 -28.40
C ARG A 78 -4.71 2.18 -28.47
N ALA A 79 -3.75 3.06 -28.74
CA ALA A 79 -4.03 4.47 -28.93
C ALA A 79 -4.99 4.71 -30.11
N GLY A 80 -5.89 5.65 -29.91
CA GLY A 80 -6.72 6.26 -30.95
C GLY A 80 -6.34 7.74 -31.10
N ASP A 81 -7.34 8.61 -31.09
CA ASP A 81 -7.13 10.05 -31.25
C ASP A 81 -6.64 10.70 -29.94
N GLY A 82 -5.46 11.33 -30.01
CA GLY A 82 -4.86 12.07 -28.90
C GLY A 82 -4.48 11.14 -27.73
N GLU A 83 -4.97 11.47 -26.53
CA GLU A 83 -4.73 10.66 -25.32
C GLU A 83 -5.73 9.51 -25.15
N HIS A 84 -6.72 9.37 -26.02
CA HIS A 84 -7.77 8.37 -25.87
C HIS A 84 -7.46 7.11 -26.66
N GLY A 85 -7.90 5.97 -26.15
CA GLY A 85 -7.74 4.68 -26.80
C GLY A 85 -8.59 3.61 -26.16
N VAL A 86 -8.27 2.35 -26.46
CA VAL A 86 -8.97 1.19 -25.91
C VAL A 86 -7.99 0.21 -25.25
N LEU A 87 -8.49 -0.48 -24.22
CA LEU A 87 -7.77 -1.52 -23.51
C LEU A 87 -8.27 -2.90 -23.89
N GLU A 88 -7.32 -3.80 -24.07
CA GLU A 88 -7.55 -5.22 -24.33
C GLU A 88 -6.69 -6.08 -23.41
N GLY A 89 -7.25 -7.17 -22.90
CA GLY A 89 -6.53 -8.17 -22.12
C GLY A 89 -7.09 -8.33 -20.71
N THR A 90 -6.24 -8.66 -19.76
CA THR A 90 -6.64 -8.92 -18.37
C THR A 90 -5.71 -8.21 -17.41
N LYS A 91 -6.28 -7.42 -16.50
CA LYS A 91 -5.56 -6.87 -15.36
C LYS A 91 -5.79 -7.76 -14.15
N ALA A 92 -4.72 -8.14 -13.47
CA ALA A 92 -4.80 -8.92 -12.22
C ALA A 92 -4.65 -8.02 -11.01
N TRP A 93 -5.04 -8.54 -9.84
CA TRP A 93 -4.94 -7.88 -8.54
C TRP A 93 -5.66 -6.53 -8.48
N CYS A 94 -6.86 -6.47 -9.08
CA CYS A 94 -7.70 -5.29 -9.15
C CYS A 94 -8.44 -5.05 -7.84
N SER A 95 -7.72 -4.67 -6.79
CA SER A 95 -8.29 -4.44 -5.46
C SER A 95 -9.45 -3.44 -5.52
N GLY A 96 -10.63 -3.89 -5.07
CA GLY A 96 -11.83 -3.05 -4.95
C GLY A 96 -12.47 -2.66 -6.28
N ALA A 97 -12.30 -3.45 -7.34
CA ALA A 97 -12.96 -3.20 -8.64
C ALA A 97 -14.49 -3.10 -8.54
N ASP A 98 -15.11 -3.73 -7.54
CA ASP A 98 -16.54 -3.66 -7.24
C ASP A 98 -16.96 -2.39 -6.47
N ARG A 99 -16.01 -1.52 -6.10
CA ARG A 99 -16.22 -0.40 -5.17
C ARG A 99 -15.72 0.94 -5.66
N VAL A 100 -14.72 0.96 -6.53
CA VAL A 100 -14.08 2.19 -7.02
C VAL A 100 -14.78 2.71 -8.27
N ASP A 101 -14.72 4.02 -8.47
CA ASP A 101 -15.39 4.70 -9.58
C ASP A 101 -14.49 4.72 -10.83
N MET A 102 -13.18 4.94 -10.63
CA MET A 102 -12.19 4.88 -11.69
C MET A 102 -10.90 4.18 -11.22
N ALA A 103 -10.11 3.68 -12.18
CA ALA A 103 -8.81 3.09 -11.90
C ALA A 103 -7.73 3.63 -12.84
N LEU A 104 -6.58 3.98 -12.26
CA LEU A 104 -5.32 4.09 -12.98
C LEU A 104 -4.78 2.66 -13.19
N VAL A 105 -4.47 2.32 -14.43
CA VAL A 105 -4.08 0.97 -14.84
C VAL A 105 -2.76 1.06 -15.59
N THR A 106 -1.75 0.28 -15.18
CA THR A 106 -0.56 0.10 -16.04
C THR A 106 -0.91 -0.83 -17.19
N ALA A 107 -0.54 -0.42 -18.39
CA ALA A 107 -0.77 -1.12 -19.64
C ALA A 107 0.47 -0.99 -20.55
N HIS A 108 0.45 -1.72 -21.67
CA HIS A 108 1.48 -1.65 -22.68
C HIS A 108 0.97 -0.97 -23.94
N GLU A 109 1.71 0.02 -24.43
CA GLU A 109 1.59 0.57 -25.77
C GLU A 109 2.81 0.07 -26.54
N ASP A 110 2.62 -0.97 -27.37
CA ASP A 110 3.70 -1.77 -27.94
C ASP A 110 4.64 -2.36 -26.85
N ASP A 111 5.92 -1.96 -26.87
CA ASP A 111 6.93 -2.35 -25.88
C ASP A 111 7.02 -1.37 -24.69
N ALA A 112 6.38 -0.20 -24.80
CA ALA A 112 6.42 0.83 -23.79
C ALA A 112 5.36 0.60 -22.70
N ARG A 113 5.69 0.94 -21.46
CA ARG A 113 4.72 0.96 -20.35
C ARG A 113 4.05 2.31 -20.28
N VAL A 114 2.72 2.31 -20.22
CA VAL A 114 1.90 3.51 -20.09
C VAL A 114 0.97 3.39 -18.88
N LEU A 115 0.55 4.53 -18.36
CA LEU A 115 -0.52 4.61 -17.38
C LEU A 115 -1.78 5.12 -18.08
N VAL A 116 -2.91 4.48 -17.82
CA VAL A 116 -4.19 4.89 -18.38
C VAL A 116 -5.25 4.98 -17.29
N LEU A 117 -6.22 5.86 -17.46
CA LEU A 117 -7.37 6.01 -16.60
C LEU A 117 -8.59 5.37 -17.24
N VAL A 118 -9.28 4.52 -16.47
CA VAL A 118 -10.51 3.84 -16.87
C VAL A 118 -11.65 4.28 -15.95
N ASP A 119 -12.75 4.75 -16.54
CA ASP A 119 -14.01 4.95 -15.84
C ASP A 119 -14.75 3.60 -15.73
N LEU A 120 -14.78 3.03 -14.53
CA LEU A 120 -15.34 1.70 -14.28
C LEU A 120 -16.88 1.74 -14.22
N GLN A 121 -17.47 2.89 -13.88
CA GLN A 121 -18.92 3.06 -13.85
C GLN A 121 -19.51 3.13 -15.26
N ALA A 122 -18.80 3.79 -16.17
CA ALA A 122 -19.19 3.89 -17.58
C ALA A 122 -18.91 2.58 -18.34
N SER A 123 -17.75 1.95 -18.10
CA SER A 123 -17.33 0.76 -18.87
C SER A 123 -17.86 -0.56 -18.34
N LYS A 124 -18.08 -0.67 -17.01
CA LYS A 124 -18.53 -1.89 -16.32
C LYS A 124 -17.81 -3.16 -16.82
N PRO A 125 -16.47 -3.19 -16.76
CA PRO A 125 -15.70 -4.30 -17.28
C PRO A 125 -15.99 -5.57 -16.48
N ASP A 126 -15.79 -6.72 -17.11
CA ASP A 126 -16.03 -8.01 -16.50
C ASP A 126 -15.01 -8.26 -15.38
N TYR A 127 -15.52 -8.33 -14.14
CA TYR A 127 -14.72 -8.52 -12.93
C TYR A 127 -14.91 -9.96 -12.41
N ASP A 128 -13.84 -10.73 -12.47
CA ASP A 128 -13.78 -12.10 -11.97
C ASP A 128 -13.00 -12.16 -10.65
N ASP A 129 -13.72 -12.42 -9.56
CA ASP A 129 -13.16 -12.67 -8.24
C ASP A 129 -13.36 -14.09 -7.74
N ALA A 130 -13.76 -15.04 -8.61
CA ALA A 130 -14.05 -16.41 -8.21
C ALA A 130 -12.83 -17.12 -7.60
N ALA A 131 -11.63 -16.77 -8.05
CA ALA A 131 -10.37 -17.28 -7.49
C ALA A 131 -9.98 -16.63 -6.14
N TRP A 132 -10.66 -15.55 -5.71
CA TRP A 132 -10.36 -14.87 -4.44
C TRP A 132 -10.94 -15.61 -3.24
N GLN A 133 -10.13 -16.50 -2.66
CA GLN A 133 -10.51 -17.34 -1.51
C GLN A 133 -9.92 -16.84 -0.18
N ALA A 134 -9.35 -15.63 -0.15
CA ALA A 134 -8.62 -15.13 1.00
C ALA A 134 -9.54 -14.86 2.20
N VAL A 135 -9.21 -15.44 3.36
CA VAL A 135 -9.90 -15.18 4.64
C VAL A 135 -9.57 -13.77 5.14
N GLY A 136 -8.28 -13.46 5.21
CA GLY A 136 -7.78 -12.10 5.39
C GLY A 136 -7.99 -11.29 4.12
N MET A 137 -8.27 -10.00 4.26
CA MET A 137 -8.60 -9.09 3.16
C MET A 137 -9.88 -9.50 2.40
N SER A 138 -10.72 -10.36 2.96
CA SER A 138 -11.96 -10.87 2.34
C SER A 138 -12.96 -9.78 1.93
N ARG A 139 -12.90 -8.59 2.55
CA ARG A 139 -13.78 -7.44 2.25
C ARG A 139 -13.26 -6.55 1.12
N VAL A 140 -12.04 -6.77 0.65
CA VAL A 140 -11.43 -6.08 -0.49
C VAL A 140 -10.89 -7.16 -1.42
N ARG A 141 -11.79 -7.66 -2.25
CA ARG A 141 -11.45 -8.67 -3.24
C ARG A 141 -10.52 -8.05 -4.28
N SER A 142 -9.46 -8.77 -4.62
CA SER A 142 -8.45 -8.33 -5.58
C SER A 142 -8.39 -9.34 -6.72
N GLY A 143 -9.53 -9.45 -7.42
CA GLY A 143 -9.71 -10.35 -8.56
C GLY A 143 -9.05 -9.83 -9.84
N ARG A 144 -9.57 -10.30 -10.97
CA ARG A 144 -9.12 -9.95 -12.32
C ARG A 144 -10.19 -9.12 -13.02
N VAL A 145 -9.77 -8.14 -13.81
CA VAL A 145 -10.65 -7.36 -14.67
C VAL A 145 -10.29 -7.66 -16.11
N ARG A 146 -11.25 -8.20 -16.86
CA ARG A 146 -11.13 -8.44 -18.30
C ARG A 146 -11.54 -7.17 -19.04
N LEU A 147 -10.63 -6.69 -19.87
CA LEU A 147 -10.76 -5.47 -20.66
C LEU A 147 -10.91 -5.90 -22.11
N ASP A 148 -12.03 -5.55 -22.74
CA ASP A 148 -12.35 -5.90 -24.12
C ASP A 148 -12.89 -4.64 -24.82
N GLY A 149 -12.00 -3.95 -25.54
CA GLY A 149 -12.32 -2.66 -26.16
C GLY A 149 -12.70 -1.56 -25.18
N VAL A 150 -12.24 -1.64 -23.92
CA VAL A 150 -12.64 -0.69 -22.87
C VAL A 150 -11.97 0.66 -23.10
N ARG A 151 -12.76 1.73 -23.21
CA ARG A 151 -12.23 3.09 -23.40
C ARG A 151 -11.38 3.53 -22.21
N ALA A 152 -10.23 4.12 -22.51
CA ALA A 152 -9.32 4.66 -21.52
C ALA A 152 -8.66 5.95 -22.03
N ARG A 153 -8.16 6.76 -21.10
CA ARG A 153 -7.36 7.95 -21.37
C ARG A 153 -5.94 7.75 -20.85
N ARG A 154 -4.93 7.92 -21.69
CA ARG A 154 -3.52 7.87 -21.31
C ARG A 154 -3.18 9.03 -20.37
N ILE A 155 -2.41 8.75 -19.34
CA ILE A 155 -1.99 9.69 -18.29
C ILE A 155 -0.47 9.83 -18.36
N GLY A 156 -0.01 11.01 -18.77
CA GLY A 156 1.41 11.27 -19.01
C GLY A 156 1.98 10.55 -20.23
N ALA A 157 3.28 10.71 -20.43
CA ALA A 157 4.03 10.01 -21.47
C ALA A 157 4.30 8.53 -21.10
N ALA A 158 4.76 7.74 -22.08
CA ALA A 158 5.31 6.42 -21.80
C ALA A 158 6.44 6.48 -20.77
N GLY A 159 6.47 5.53 -19.83
CA GLY A 159 7.43 5.49 -18.71
C GLY A 159 7.16 6.48 -17.58
N ALA A 160 6.46 7.59 -17.87
CA ALA A 160 6.31 8.72 -16.96
C ALA A 160 5.71 8.38 -15.60
N TYR A 161 4.92 7.31 -15.45
CA TYR A 161 4.43 6.86 -14.14
C TYR A 161 5.52 6.24 -13.26
N LEU A 162 6.43 5.44 -13.85
CA LEU A 162 7.46 4.69 -13.13
C LEU A 162 8.70 5.56 -12.85
N ASP A 163 8.98 6.53 -13.71
CA ASP A 163 10.16 7.40 -13.59
C ASP A 163 10.02 8.48 -12.50
N ARG A 164 8.82 8.60 -11.90
CA ARG A 164 8.51 9.61 -10.89
C ARG A 164 9.19 9.27 -9.56
N PRO A 165 9.77 10.25 -8.85
CA PRO A 165 10.14 10.08 -7.45
C PRO A 165 8.96 9.60 -6.59
N GLY A 166 7.77 10.14 -6.87
CA GLY A 166 6.52 9.80 -6.20
C GLY A 166 6.13 8.32 -6.30
N PHE A 167 6.61 7.56 -7.29
CA PHE A 167 6.39 6.10 -7.37
C PHE A 167 6.97 5.39 -6.13
N TRP A 168 8.19 5.77 -5.75
CA TRP A 168 8.85 5.22 -4.58
C TRP A 168 8.30 5.83 -3.28
N HIS A 169 8.01 7.13 -3.26
CA HIS A 169 7.44 7.75 -2.06
C HIS A 169 6.06 7.16 -1.69
N GLY A 170 5.22 6.89 -2.70
CA GLY A 170 3.94 6.18 -2.53
C GLY A 170 4.14 4.79 -1.93
N GLY A 171 5.14 4.05 -2.40
CA GLY A 171 5.55 2.76 -1.83
C GLY A 171 5.89 2.81 -0.34
N ALA A 172 6.46 3.91 0.17
CA ALA A 172 6.70 4.09 1.62
C ALA A 172 5.39 4.38 2.41
N GLY A 173 4.37 4.95 1.77
CA GLY A 173 3.04 5.11 2.37
C GLY A 173 2.39 3.79 2.76
N ILE A 174 2.57 2.73 1.94
CA ILE A 174 2.10 1.38 2.26
C ILE A 174 2.77 0.85 3.55
N ALA A 175 4.07 1.15 3.76
CA ALA A 175 4.77 0.76 4.99
C ALA A 175 4.15 1.42 6.23
N ALA A 176 3.70 2.67 6.13
CA ALA A 176 2.97 3.34 7.20
C ALA A 176 1.63 2.67 7.52
N CYS A 177 0.92 2.16 6.50
CA CYS A 177 -0.29 1.35 6.71
C CYS A 177 0.02 0.06 7.48
N TRP A 178 1.07 -0.69 7.09
CA TRP A 178 1.48 -1.89 7.81
C TRP A 178 1.88 -1.59 9.26
N PHE A 179 2.61 -0.50 9.49
CA PHE A 179 2.97 -0.03 10.82
C PHE A 179 1.73 0.29 11.67
N GLY A 180 0.76 1.04 11.13
CA GLY A 180 -0.47 1.39 11.85
C GLY A 180 -1.31 0.18 12.25
N ALA A 181 -1.49 -0.78 11.34
CA ALA A 181 -2.16 -2.05 11.64
C ALA A 181 -1.40 -2.85 12.70
N SER A 182 -0.07 -2.88 12.64
CA SER A 182 0.79 -3.55 13.63
C SER A 182 0.64 -2.90 15.01
N ALA A 183 0.69 -1.57 15.10
CA ALA A 183 0.50 -0.84 16.35
C ALA A 183 -0.87 -1.16 16.98
N ALA A 184 -1.94 -1.25 16.18
CA ALA A 184 -3.27 -1.61 16.66
C ALA A 184 -3.38 -3.09 17.11
N ILE A 185 -2.58 -4.01 16.55
CA ILE A 185 -2.48 -5.39 17.06
C ILE A 185 -1.72 -5.41 18.39
N ALA A 186 -0.59 -4.70 18.47
CA ALA A 186 0.23 -4.57 19.68
C ALA A 186 -0.54 -3.97 20.86
N GLU A 187 -1.41 -3.00 20.59
CA GLU A 187 -2.28 -2.36 21.57
C GLU A 187 -3.10 -3.35 22.40
N ARG A 188 -3.50 -4.47 21.77
CA ARG A 188 -4.21 -5.55 22.46
C ARG A 188 -3.37 -6.19 23.56
N LEU A 189 -2.06 -6.38 23.35
CA LEU A 189 -1.15 -6.87 24.38
C LEU A 189 -0.83 -5.79 25.41
N ARG A 190 -0.61 -4.55 24.96
CA ARG A 190 -0.26 -3.42 25.84
C ARG A 190 -1.33 -3.15 26.91
N THR A 191 -2.60 -3.31 26.56
CA THR A 191 -3.74 -3.07 27.46
C THR A 191 -4.22 -4.31 28.21
N ASP A 192 -3.72 -5.50 27.86
CA ASP A 192 -4.10 -6.73 28.54
C ASP A 192 -3.44 -6.81 29.92
N ALA A 193 -4.22 -7.17 30.94
CA ALA A 193 -3.71 -7.21 32.31
C ALA A 193 -2.60 -8.26 32.52
N ARG A 194 -2.43 -9.23 31.61
CA ARG A 194 -1.30 -10.16 31.62
C ARG A 194 0.04 -9.45 31.45
N ALA A 195 0.11 -8.35 30.70
CA ALA A 195 1.34 -7.60 30.51
C ALA A 195 1.92 -7.08 31.85
N ALA A 196 1.05 -6.76 32.82
CA ALA A 196 1.46 -6.33 34.15
C ALA A 196 1.70 -7.51 35.13
N ARG A 197 1.08 -8.67 34.89
CA ARG A 197 1.05 -9.80 35.85
C ARG A 197 1.97 -10.96 35.48
N SER A 198 2.45 -11.02 34.25
CA SER A 198 3.29 -12.10 33.74
C SER A 198 4.60 -11.54 33.18
N PRO A 199 5.76 -11.94 33.73
CA PRO A 199 7.06 -11.51 33.19
C PRO A 199 7.27 -11.95 31.73
N HIS A 200 6.66 -13.06 31.31
CA HIS A 200 6.72 -13.52 29.92
C HIS A 200 5.89 -12.64 28.97
N ALA A 201 4.68 -12.23 29.39
CA ALA A 201 3.88 -11.29 28.61
C ALA A 201 4.56 -9.90 28.53
N ALA A 202 5.16 -9.45 29.63
CA ALA A 202 5.96 -8.21 29.65
C ALA A 202 7.18 -8.29 28.71
N ALA A 203 7.89 -9.43 28.69
CA ALA A 203 9.01 -9.64 27.75
C ALA A 203 8.56 -9.61 26.28
N HIS A 204 7.43 -10.24 25.96
CA HIS A 204 6.84 -10.13 24.62
C HIS A 204 6.48 -8.69 24.25
N LEU A 205 5.89 -7.94 25.18
CA LEU A 205 5.58 -6.52 24.97
C LEU A 205 6.84 -5.69 24.76
N GLY A 206 7.93 -5.97 25.47
CA GLY A 206 9.23 -5.31 25.26
C GLY A 206 9.80 -5.55 23.85
N VAL A 207 9.69 -6.78 23.32
CA VAL A 207 10.10 -7.06 21.93
C VAL A 207 9.24 -6.30 20.92
N VAL A 208 7.94 -6.22 21.18
CA VAL A 208 6.99 -5.44 20.36
C VAL A 208 7.31 -3.95 20.39
N ASP A 209 7.59 -3.41 21.58
CA ASP A 209 7.97 -2.00 21.77
C ASP A 209 9.23 -1.63 20.99
N MET A 210 10.29 -2.43 21.11
CA MET A 210 11.54 -2.21 20.36
C MET A 210 11.31 -2.23 18.84
N ALA A 211 10.52 -3.20 18.33
CA ALA A 211 10.24 -3.32 16.90
C ALA A 211 9.43 -2.13 16.37
N LEU A 212 8.36 -1.74 17.08
CA LEU A 212 7.53 -0.60 16.70
C LEU A 212 8.31 0.71 16.81
N SER A 213 9.09 0.90 17.87
CA SER A 213 9.89 2.12 18.08
C SER A 213 10.96 2.29 16.99
N ALA A 214 11.69 1.23 16.65
CA ALA A 214 12.67 1.25 15.57
C ALA A 214 12.01 1.58 14.22
N THR A 215 10.87 0.94 13.91
CA THR A 215 10.12 1.18 12.68
C THR A 215 9.59 2.61 12.60
N ALA A 216 9.04 3.13 13.70
CA ALA A 216 8.52 4.49 13.78
C ALA A 216 9.61 5.54 13.58
N SER A 217 10.80 5.32 14.15
CA SER A 217 11.95 6.20 13.94
C SER A 217 12.38 6.23 12.48
N LEU A 218 12.51 5.05 11.84
CA LEU A 218 12.88 4.97 10.43
C LEU A 218 11.82 5.60 9.51
N LEU A 219 10.53 5.44 9.81
CA LEU A 219 9.46 6.14 9.10
C LEU A 219 9.60 7.66 9.24
N ARG A 220 9.85 8.19 10.44
CA ARG A 220 10.02 9.64 10.62
C ARG A 220 11.22 10.18 9.84
N GLU A 221 12.35 9.47 9.90
CA GLU A 221 13.57 9.82 9.17
C GLU A 221 13.35 9.79 7.65
N THR A 222 12.74 8.72 7.15
CA THR A 222 12.48 8.57 5.71
C THR A 222 11.51 9.64 5.20
N ALA A 223 10.46 9.96 5.95
CA ALA A 223 9.54 11.04 5.61
C ALA A 223 10.27 12.40 5.51
N ALA A 224 11.12 12.71 6.50
CA ALA A 224 11.90 13.94 6.49
C ALA A 224 12.90 13.99 5.31
N ALA A 225 13.54 12.86 4.98
CA ALA A 225 14.45 12.79 3.83
C ALA A 225 13.73 13.00 2.49
N ILE A 226 12.53 12.41 2.33
CA ILE A 226 11.67 12.62 1.17
C ILE A 226 11.28 14.09 1.05
N ASP A 227 10.81 14.71 2.14
CA ASP A 227 10.40 16.12 2.13
C ASP A 227 11.58 17.08 1.88
N ALA A 228 12.80 16.73 2.32
CA ALA A 228 13.99 17.55 2.11
C ALA A 228 14.55 17.49 0.68
N ARG A 229 14.37 16.36 -0.02
CA ARG A 229 14.88 16.13 -1.38
C ARG A 229 13.82 15.41 -2.22
N PRO A 230 12.72 16.08 -2.56
CA PRO A 230 11.57 15.43 -3.18
C PRO A 230 11.81 14.96 -4.62
N ASP A 231 12.78 15.54 -5.31
CA ASP A 231 13.14 15.13 -6.66
C ASP A 231 13.91 13.79 -6.70
N GLU A 232 14.33 13.27 -5.55
CA GLU A 232 14.98 11.96 -5.45
C GLU A 232 13.97 10.86 -5.16
N ALA A 233 14.16 9.70 -5.79
CA ALA A 233 13.31 8.53 -5.55
C ALA A 233 13.47 7.92 -4.14
N HIS A 234 14.60 8.17 -3.45
CA HIS A 234 14.92 7.55 -2.16
C HIS A 234 14.80 6.01 -2.15
N VAL A 235 15.01 5.37 -3.31
CA VAL A 235 14.78 3.92 -3.55
C VAL A 235 15.21 3.07 -2.36
N ARG A 236 16.45 3.24 -1.93
CA ARG A 236 17.04 2.45 -0.85
C ARG A 236 16.41 2.69 0.52
N ALA A 237 16.12 3.94 0.86
CA ALA A 237 15.47 4.29 2.14
C ALA A 237 14.03 3.76 2.17
N VAL A 238 13.31 3.87 1.05
CA VAL A 238 11.96 3.31 0.86
C VAL A 238 11.99 1.78 0.97
N THR A 239 12.88 1.10 0.26
CA THR A 239 13.04 -0.36 0.35
C THR A 239 13.35 -0.81 1.77
N ARG A 240 14.21 -0.08 2.48
CA ARG A 240 14.55 -0.36 3.89
C ARG A 240 13.35 -0.18 4.82
N VAL A 241 12.63 0.93 4.74
CA VAL A 241 11.49 1.18 5.64
C VAL A 241 10.35 0.21 5.39
N ARG A 242 10.08 -0.16 4.14
CA ARG A 242 9.14 -1.24 3.79
C ARG A 242 9.56 -2.58 4.40
N SER A 243 10.83 -2.94 4.27
CA SER A 243 11.38 -4.17 4.83
C SER A 243 11.30 -4.23 6.35
N VAL A 244 11.61 -3.12 7.03
CA VAL A 244 11.53 -3.02 8.49
C VAL A 244 10.07 -3.07 8.97
N ALA A 245 9.16 -2.38 8.29
CA ALA A 245 7.73 -2.40 8.63
C ALA A 245 7.11 -3.80 8.43
N GLU A 246 7.51 -4.53 7.38
CA GLU A 246 7.08 -5.92 7.16
C GLU A 246 7.56 -6.83 8.30
N ARG A 247 8.84 -6.77 8.68
CA ARG A 247 9.39 -7.56 9.79
C ARG A 247 8.76 -7.19 11.12
N CYS A 248 8.44 -5.91 11.32
CA CYS A 248 7.71 -5.43 12.48
C CYS A 248 6.33 -6.06 12.55
N ALA A 249 5.57 -6.09 11.45
CA ALA A 249 4.25 -6.71 11.42
C ALA A 249 4.30 -8.19 11.80
N HIS A 250 5.25 -8.94 11.25
CA HIS A 250 5.46 -10.35 11.60
C HIS A 250 5.82 -10.55 13.06
N THR A 251 6.74 -9.73 13.58
CA THR A 251 7.14 -9.77 14.99
C THR A 251 5.95 -9.49 15.88
N VAL A 252 5.17 -8.46 15.59
CA VAL A 252 4.00 -8.10 16.40
C VAL A 252 2.96 -9.21 16.39
N ILE A 253 2.61 -9.76 15.23
CA ILE A 253 1.62 -10.85 15.13
C ILE A 253 2.06 -12.07 15.95
N ASP A 254 3.30 -12.54 15.80
CA ASP A 254 3.81 -13.71 16.55
C ASP A 254 3.86 -13.43 18.05
N ARG A 255 4.43 -12.29 18.47
CA ARG A 255 4.62 -11.97 19.89
C ARG A 255 3.31 -11.74 20.63
N VAL A 256 2.35 -11.07 20.00
CA VAL A 256 1.00 -10.87 20.59
C VAL A 256 0.27 -12.21 20.70
N GLY A 257 0.34 -13.06 19.67
CA GLY A 257 -0.25 -14.40 19.69
C GLY A 257 0.32 -15.29 20.79
N ARG A 258 1.65 -15.31 20.96
CA ARG A 258 2.32 -16.07 22.04
C ARG A 258 1.96 -15.55 23.42
N ALA A 259 1.88 -14.24 23.59
CA ALA A 259 1.61 -13.63 24.90
C ALA A 259 0.15 -13.80 25.36
N LEU A 260 -0.81 -13.76 24.43
CA LEU A 260 -2.24 -13.77 24.75
C LEU A 260 -2.94 -15.09 24.47
N GLY A 261 -2.28 -16.00 23.75
CA GLY A 261 -2.86 -17.26 23.30
C GLY A 261 -3.99 -17.04 22.29
N PRO A 262 -4.85 -18.06 22.05
CA PRO A 262 -5.90 -17.99 21.04
C PRO A 262 -7.06 -17.05 21.41
N GLY A 263 -7.16 -16.62 22.68
CA GLY A 263 -8.29 -15.85 23.21
C GLY A 263 -8.70 -14.66 22.33
N PRO A 264 -7.82 -13.68 22.06
CA PRO A 264 -8.16 -12.55 21.19
C PRO A 264 -8.48 -12.94 19.74
N LEU A 265 -7.90 -14.02 19.22
CA LEU A 265 -8.17 -14.50 17.87
C LEU A 265 -9.54 -15.18 17.75
N CYS A 266 -10.07 -15.72 18.85
CA CYS A 266 -11.35 -16.43 18.88
C CYS A 266 -12.49 -15.63 19.52
N GLY A 267 -12.18 -14.64 20.37
CA GLY A 267 -13.15 -13.89 21.17
C GLY A 267 -13.26 -12.40 20.84
N ASP A 268 -12.38 -11.87 19.98
CA ASP A 268 -12.40 -10.47 19.55
C ASP A 268 -12.38 -10.40 18.01
N ALA A 269 -13.57 -10.27 17.42
CA ALA A 269 -13.74 -10.26 15.97
C ALA A 269 -13.05 -9.08 15.27
N ALA A 270 -12.77 -7.98 15.97
CA ALA A 270 -12.02 -6.85 15.40
C ALA A 270 -10.52 -7.18 15.37
N HIS A 271 -9.98 -7.70 16.47
CA HIS A 271 -8.58 -8.12 16.54
C HIS A 271 -8.27 -9.27 15.58
N ALA A 272 -9.07 -10.34 15.60
CA ALA A 272 -8.88 -11.51 14.73
C ALA A 272 -8.86 -11.13 13.25
N ARG A 273 -9.79 -10.28 12.83
CA ARG A 273 -9.85 -9.76 11.46
C ARG A 273 -8.66 -8.90 11.10
N ARG A 274 -8.21 -8.00 12.00
CA ARG A 274 -7.01 -7.18 11.76
C ARG A 274 -5.77 -8.03 11.56
N VAL A 275 -5.59 -9.07 12.37
CA VAL A 275 -4.47 -10.03 12.23
C VAL A 275 -4.57 -10.76 10.88
N ALA A 276 -5.74 -11.29 10.53
CA ALA A 276 -5.94 -11.99 9.26
C ALA A 276 -5.71 -11.06 8.06
N ASP A 277 -6.29 -9.86 8.07
CA ASP A 277 -6.15 -8.87 7.01
C ASP A 277 -4.69 -8.42 6.85
N LEU A 278 -3.99 -8.09 7.95
CA LEU A 278 -2.59 -7.68 7.89
C LEU A 278 -1.67 -8.79 7.38
N THR A 279 -1.93 -10.05 7.77
CA THR A 279 -1.16 -11.22 7.30
C THR A 279 -1.17 -11.33 5.78
N VAL A 280 -2.30 -11.02 5.13
CA VAL A 280 -2.40 -10.98 3.66
C VAL A 280 -1.83 -9.66 3.12
N PHE A 281 -2.18 -8.52 3.71
CA PHE A 281 -1.82 -7.21 3.19
C PHE A 281 -0.30 -6.98 3.14
N VAL A 282 0.45 -7.51 4.11
CA VAL A 282 1.91 -7.37 4.18
C VAL A 282 2.64 -8.18 3.09
N ARG A 283 1.98 -9.16 2.44
CA ARG A 283 2.55 -9.92 1.32
C ARG A 283 2.68 -9.10 0.02
N GLN A 284 2.29 -7.83 0.02
CA GLN A 284 2.70 -6.85 -1.01
C GLN A 284 4.17 -6.39 -0.85
N SER A 285 4.84 -6.80 0.22
CA SER A 285 6.30 -6.72 0.33
C SER A 285 6.96 -7.71 -0.62
N HIS A 286 8.03 -7.30 -1.32
CA HIS A 286 8.85 -8.22 -2.10
C HIS A 286 9.93 -8.92 -1.25
N ALA A 287 10.00 -8.58 0.04
CA ALA A 287 10.79 -9.23 1.08
C ALA A 287 12.21 -9.61 0.62
N GLU A 288 12.52 -10.88 0.40
CA GLU A 288 13.86 -11.37 0.07
C GLU A 288 14.45 -10.72 -1.18
N HIS A 289 13.64 -10.34 -2.17
CA HIS A 289 14.12 -9.59 -3.34
C HIS A 289 14.61 -8.19 -2.93
N ASP A 290 13.82 -7.49 -2.11
CA ASP A 290 14.19 -6.18 -1.56
C ASP A 290 15.41 -6.29 -0.63
N TRP A 291 15.52 -7.37 0.14
CA TRP A 291 16.65 -7.60 1.05
C TRP A 291 17.94 -7.94 0.31
N ALA A 292 17.85 -8.68 -0.80
CA ALA A 292 18.99 -8.93 -1.68
C ALA A 292 19.55 -7.62 -2.24
N ALA A 293 18.67 -6.71 -2.71
CA ALA A 293 19.08 -5.39 -3.18
C ALA A 293 19.72 -4.55 -2.06
N LEU A 294 19.15 -4.57 -0.84
CA LEU A 294 19.74 -3.89 0.32
C LEU A 294 21.11 -4.46 0.71
N GLY A 295 21.28 -5.79 0.61
CA GLY A 295 22.52 -6.48 0.89
C GLY A 295 23.62 -6.16 -0.12
N ALA A 296 23.29 -6.13 -1.42
CA ALA A 296 24.21 -5.72 -2.48
C ALA A 296 24.72 -4.29 -2.26
N ALA A 297 23.80 -3.33 -2.06
CA ALA A 297 24.17 -1.94 -1.80
C ALA A 297 24.99 -1.76 -0.49
N ALA A 298 24.83 -2.64 0.49
CA ALA A 298 25.65 -2.64 1.69
C ALA A 298 27.07 -3.17 1.43
N HIS A 299 27.21 -4.20 0.59
CA HIS A 299 28.50 -4.74 0.20
C HIS A 299 29.33 -3.74 -0.61
N GLU A 300 28.68 -2.96 -1.48
CA GLU A 300 29.31 -1.96 -2.35
C GLU A 300 29.73 -0.68 -1.61
N GLY A 301 29.43 -0.55 -0.31
CA GLY A 301 29.80 0.62 0.50
C GLY A 301 28.93 1.85 0.26
N GLU A 302 27.85 1.73 -0.51
CA GLU A 302 26.82 2.77 -0.63
C GLU A 302 26.06 2.94 0.71
N ALA A 303 26.17 1.98 1.62
CA ALA A 303 25.76 2.06 3.02
C ALA A 303 26.79 2.74 3.90
N SER A 304 26.40 3.83 4.57
CA SER A 304 27.04 4.22 5.81
C SER A 304 26.23 3.69 7.00
N TRP A 305 26.91 3.05 7.95
CA TRP A 305 26.37 2.70 9.28
C TRP A 305 26.84 3.68 10.35
N ALA A 306 27.39 4.83 9.96
CA ALA A 306 27.79 5.90 10.88
C ALA A 306 26.57 6.61 11.49
N LEU A 307 26.73 7.07 12.73
CA LEU A 307 25.78 7.90 13.48
C LEU A 307 26.10 9.39 13.30
#